data_AF-A0A1S1DAU8-F1
#
_entry.id   AF-A0A1S1DAU8-F1
#
_cell.length_a   1.000
_cell.length_b   1.000
_cell.length_c   1.000
_cell.angle_alpha   90.00
_cell.angle_beta   90.00
_cell.angle_gamma   90.00
#
_symmetry.space_group_name_H-M   'P 1'
#
loop_
_entity.id
_entity.type
_entity.pdbx_description
1 polymer ?
#
loop_
_entity_poly.entity_id
_entity_poly.type
_entity_poly.pdbx_seq_one_letter_code
_entity_poly.pdbx_strand_id
1 'polypeptide(L)'
;MKSFLKGFGVFFAVCFAFSLWYVILGVVIIVVIVGIVLTIRKNRYFASPEFQTHRQRTATLASEYNEIASYVHDIYTHGIYELGTSTNGMYSHLATVEVQQPKTWKTLLQKKPEERHPHVYKASEQVVLEAERDPIGSLTKYFHIEADLQTLKDVQRLSDDIARLETAVDNVRRREDDMIAHINPPQFITKIYADEFWNKLNVCHVGLTVPYPIYRFEYTSPGGKENRAVTVTLDTPTLDALSETLERKIRWAWPEGGERTLMTAQLRQRIKERDNYTCQNPGCGNSIMRERILILEVVHKVLLSEGGNNEPDNLQTLCWRCVRGRNLWLA
;
A
#
# COMPACT_ATOMS: atom_id res chain seq x y z
N MET A 1 -58.37 5.60 5.11
CA MET A 1 -58.28 4.49 4.14
C MET A 1 -56.86 3.96 3.89
N LYS A 2 -55.84 4.81 3.67
CA LYS A 2 -54.44 4.36 3.44
C LYS A 2 -53.76 3.61 4.60
N SER A 3 -54.11 3.89 5.86
CA SER A 3 -53.55 3.17 7.03
C SER A 3 -54.11 1.75 7.19
N PHE A 4 -55.38 1.55 6.81
CA PHE A 4 -56.08 0.28 6.97
C PHE A 4 -55.66 -0.76 5.91
N LEU A 5 -55.40 -0.32 4.66
CA LEU A 5 -54.82 -1.18 3.62
C LEU A 5 -53.38 -1.63 3.93
N LYS A 6 -52.59 -0.80 4.64
CA LYS A 6 -51.24 -1.17 5.08
C LYS A 6 -51.27 -2.28 6.14
N GLY A 7 -52.21 -2.23 7.08
CA GLY A 7 -52.38 -3.28 8.10
C GLY A 7 -52.78 -4.63 7.53
N PHE A 8 -53.69 -4.65 6.54
CA PHE A 8 -54.09 -5.88 5.85
C PHE A 8 -52.97 -6.48 4.99
N GLY A 9 -52.19 -5.64 4.31
CA GLY A 9 -51.02 -6.10 3.54
C GLY A 9 -49.95 -6.73 4.42
N VAL A 10 -49.70 -6.18 5.62
CA VAL A 10 -48.77 -6.75 6.61
C VAL A 10 -49.32 -8.07 7.16
N PHE A 11 -50.61 -8.17 7.45
CA PHE A 11 -51.23 -9.40 7.95
C PHE A 11 -51.16 -10.54 6.93
N PHE A 12 -51.49 -10.29 5.66
CA PHE A 12 -51.36 -11.29 4.59
C PHE A 12 -49.90 -11.69 4.33
N ALA A 13 -48.96 -10.74 4.40
CA ALA A 13 -47.54 -11.06 4.29
C ALA A 13 -47.05 -11.95 5.44
N VAL A 14 -47.51 -11.72 6.67
CA VAL A 14 -47.21 -12.57 7.84
C VAL A 14 -47.82 -13.96 7.69
N CYS A 15 -49.09 -14.07 7.26
CA CYS A 15 -49.73 -15.36 7.01
C CYS A 15 -49.08 -16.13 5.84
N PHE A 16 -48.61 -15.43 4.80
CA PHE A 16 -47.91 -16.04 3.67
C PHE A 16 -46.49 -16.50 4.05
N ALA A 17 -45.76 -15.72 4.86
CA ALA A 17 -44.49 -16.15 5.43
C ALA A 17 -44.66 -17.37 6.36
N PHE A 18 -45.74 -17.40 7.14
CA PHE A 18 -46.10 -18.53 7.99
C PHE A 18 -46.57 -19.75 7.17
N SER A 19 -47.12 -19.56 5.97
CA SER A 19 -47.50 -20.68 5.09
C SER A 19 -46.34 -21.26 4.30
N LEU A 20 -45.25 -20.51 4.10
CA LEU A 20 -44.04 -20.95 3.36
C LEU A 20 -42.87 -21.36 4.26
N TRP A 21 -43.09 -21.53 5.56
CA TRP A 21 -42.03 -21.88 6.53
C TRP A 21 -41.29 -23.19 6.19
N TYR A 22 -41.97 -24.17 5.59
CA TYR A 22 -41.37 -25.43 5.14
C TYR A 22 -40.43 -25.24 3.95
N VAL A 23 -40.66 -24.24 3.10
CA VAL A 23 -39.74 -23.88 1.99
C VAL A 23 -38.46 -23.30 2.57
N ILE A 24 -38.59 -22.41 3.55
CA ILE A 24 -37.45 -21.84 4.28
C ILE A 24 -36.67 -22.96 4.98
N LEU A 25 -37.37 -23.87 5.67
CA LEU A 25 -36.77 -25.02 6.34
C LEU A 25 -36.06 -25.96 5.34
N GLY A 26 -36.67 -26.22 4.19
CA GLY A 26 -36.07 -27.00 3.10
C GLY A 26 -34.78 -26.37 2.55
N VAL A 27 -34.78 -25.05 2.31
CA VAL A 27 -33.58 -24.30 1.89
C VAL A 27 -32.49 -24.38 2.95
N VAL A 28 -32.83 -24.20 4.24
CA VAL A 28 -31.87 -24.32 5.35
C VAL A 28 -31.25 -25.72 5.40
N ILE A 29 -32.05 -26.78 5.27
CA ILE A 29 -31.54 -28.16 5.23
C ILE A 29 -30.58 -28.37 4.06
N ILE A 30 -30.91 -27.87 2.86
CA ILE A 30 -30.03 -27.97 1.70
C ILE A 30 -28.69 -27.25 1.96
N VAL A 31 -28.72 -26.04 2.52
CA VAL A 31 -27.50 -25.28 2.86
C VAL A 31 -26.64 -26.05 3.86
N VAL A 32 -27.25 -26.65 4.88
CA VAL A 32 -26.55 -27.48 5.87
C VAL A 32 -25.90 -28.71 5.22
N ILE A 33 -26.64 -29.43 4.37
CA ILE A 33 -26.12 -30.61 3.65
C ILE A 33 -24.93 -30.21 2.76
N VAL A 34 -25.05 -29.10 2.02
CA VAL A 34 -23.95 -28.58 1.19
C VAL A 34 -22.72 -28.25 2.04
N GLY A 35 -22.90 -27.60 3.19
CA GLY A 35 -21.81 -27.30 4.13
C GLY A 35 -21.10 -28.55 4.66
N ILE A 36 -21.86 -29.60 5.00
CA ILE A 36 -21.31 -30.89 5.44
C ILE A 36 -20.51 -31.55 4.31
N VAL A 37 -21.08 -31.62 3.10
CA VAL A 37 -20.41 -32.21 1.92
C VAL A 37 -19.11 -31.48 1.60
N LEU A 38 -19.10 -30.15 1.63
CA LEU A 38 -17.90 -29.34 1.39
C LEU A 38 -16.82 -29.62 2.44
N THR A 39 -17.21 -29.73 3.72
CA THR A 39 -16.28 -30.03 4.82
C THR A 39 -15.65 -31.42 4.68
N ILE A 40 -16.44 -32.44 4.32
CA ILE A 40 -15.94 -33.79 4.06
C ILE A 40 -14.97 -33.79 2.87
N ARG A 41 -15.34 -33.15 1.76
CA ARG A 41 -14.48 -33.04 0.57
C ARG A 41 -13.18 -32.32 0.86
N LYS A 42 -13.23 -31.24 1.64
CA LYS A 42 -12.05 -30.50 2.12
C LYS A 42 -11.11 -31.39 2.92
N ASN A 43 -11.63 -32.06 3.95
CA ASN A 43 -10.82 -32.92 4.82
C ASN A 43 -10.18 -34.07 4.04
N ARG A 44 -10.92 -34.68 3.11
CA ARG A 44 -10.40 -35.71 2.21
C ARG A 44 -9.30 -35.19 1.30
N TYR A 45 -9.45 -33.98 0.75
CA TYR A 45 -8.43 -33.35 -0.07
C TYR A 45 -7.14 -33.11 0.72
N PHE A 46 -7.22 -32.48 1.91
CA PHE A 46 -6.03 -32.22 2.73
C PHE A 46 -5.38 -33.50 3.28
N ALA A 47 -6.14 -34.57 3.49
CA ALA A 47 -5.60 -35.87 3.87
C ALA A 47 -5.03 -36.67 2.69
N SER A 48 -5.20 -36.21 1.44
CA SER A 48 -4.76 -36.95 0.26
C SER A 48 -3.22 -37.06 0.17
N PRO A 49 -2.68 -38.20 -0.31
CA PRO A 49 -1.24 -38.34 -0.52
C PRO A 49 -0.67 -37.32 -1.51
N GLU A 50 -1.47 -36.95 -2.50
CA GLU A 50 -1.14 -35.92 -3.50
C GLU A 50 -0.89 -34.57 -2.80
N PHE A 51 -1.84 -34.08 -2.01
CA PHE A 51 -1.68 -32.82 -1.27
C PHE A 51 -0.49 -32.87 -0.29
N GLN A 52 -0.30 -33.99 0.42
CA GLN A 52 0.84 -34.12 1.35
C GLN A 52 2.19 -34.08 0.61
N THR A 53 2.28 -34.71 -0.57
CA THR A 53 3.47 -34.66 -1.42
C THR A 53 3.75 -33.24 -1.90
N HIS A 54 2.71 -32.53 -2.37
CA HIS A 54 2.84 -31.14 -2.77
C HIS A 54 3.27 -30.25 -1.60
N ARG A 55 2.65 -30.39 -0.43
CA ARG A 55 3.02 -29.67 0.79
C ARG A 55 4.49 -29.85 1.15
N GLN A 56 5.01 -31.08 1.07
CA GLN A 56 6.43 -31.36 1.34
C GLN A 56 7.34 -30.71 0.29
N ARG A 57 6.99 -30.81 -0.99
CA ARG A 57 7.75 -30.19 -2.10
C ARG A 57 7.76 -28.67 -2.01
N THR A 58 6.69 -28.06 -1.49
CA THR A 58 6.59 -26.61 -1.32
C THR A 58 7.10 -26.09 0.01
N ALA A 59 7.61 -26.94 0.90
CA ALA A 59 8.02 -26.53 2.25
C ALA A 59 9.13 -25.46 2.23
N THR A 60 10.15 -25.62 1.38
CA THR A 60 11.19 -24.62 1.19
C THR A 60 10.61 -23.32 0.65
N LEU A 61 9.69 -23.40 -0.32
CA LEU A 61 9.04 -22.23 -0.91
C LEU A 61 8.22 -21.46 0.14
N ALA A 62 7.53 -22.19 1.02
CA ALA A 62 6.75 -21.62 2.12
C ALA A 62 7.65 -20.95 3.16
N SER A 63 8.82 -21.52 3.45
CA SER A 63 9.81 -20.90 4.33
C SER A 63 10.34 -19.58 3.75
N GLU A 64 10.73 -19.59 2.47
CA GLU A 64 11.18 -18.39 1.75
C GLU A 64 10.08 -17.31 1.70
N TYR A 65 8.83 -17.71 1.48
CA TYR A 65 7.68 -16.81 1.54
C TYR A 65 7.59 -16.14 2.91
N ASN A 66 7.63 -16.93 3.99
CA ASN A 66 7.47 -16.41 5.34
C ASN A 66 8.61 -15.46 5.73
N GLU A 67 9.83 -15.74 5.26
CA GLU A 67 10.99 -14.85 5.38
C GLU A 67 10.74 -13.49 4.72
N ILE A 68 10.28 -13.49 3.46
CA ILE A 68 9.99 -12.25 2.74
C ILE A 68 8.83 -11.51 3.39
N ALA A 69 7.75 -12.19 3.76
CA ALA A 69 6.61 -11.58 4.44
C ALA A 69 7.02 -10.92 5.76
N SER A 70 7.91 -11.55 6.54
CA SER A 70 8.49 -10.96 7.74
C SER A 70 9.33 -9.72 7.42
N TYR A 71 10.11 -9.75 6.33
CA TYR A 71 10.90 -8.59 5.89
C TYR A 71 10.01 -7.41 5.44
N VAL A 72 8.93 -7.68 4.70
CA VAL A 72 7.95 -6.65 4.32
C VAL A 72 7.32 -6.02 5.56
N HIS A 73 6.96 -6.85 6.55
CA HIS A 73 6.41 -6.35 7.81
C HIS A 73 7.40 -5.45 8.55
N ASP A 74 8.69 -5.80 8.57
CA ASP A 74 9.75 -5.00 9.20
C ASP A 74 9.90 -3.62 8.57
N ILE A 75 9.91 -3.54 7.22
CA ILE A 75 9.93 -2.26 6.49
C ILE A 75 8.67 -1.44 6.81
N TYR A 76 7.52 -2.10 6.87
CA TYR A 76 6.26 -1.44 7.19
C TYR A 76 6.27 -0.82 8.59
N THR A 77 6.72 -1.57 9.61
CA THR A 77 6.66 -1.13 11.01
C THR A 77 7.66 -0.05 11.36
N HIS A 78 8.80 -0.01 10.68
CA HIS A 78 9.88 0.93 10.96
C HIS A 78 9.94 2.12 9.99
N GLY A 79 9.19 2.07 8.89
CA GLY A 79 9.14 3.15 7.90
C GLY A 79 8.32 4.34 8.41
N ILE A 80 8.79 5.55 8.08
CA ILE A 80 8.03 6.80 8.26
C ILE A 80 7.54 7.23 6.88
N TYR A 81 6.23 7.21 6.68
CA TYR A 81 5.56 7.38 5.38
C TYR A 81 4.83 8.74 5.27
N GLU A 82 5.39 9.81 5.82
CA GLU A 82 4.79 11.14 5.80
C GLU A 82 5.74 12.16 5.14
N LEU A 83 5.21 13.00 4.24
CA LEU A 83 5.94 14.08 3.56
C LEU A 83 5.13 15.37 3.54
N GLY A 84 5.50 16.33 4.39
CA GLY A 84 4.76 17.58 4.49
C GLY A 84 3.30 17.38 4.94
N THR A 85 2.58 18.47 5.14
CA THR A 85 1.18 18.45 5.58
C THR A 85 0.43 19.64 5.00
N SER A 86 -0.87 19.50 4.82
CA SER A 86 -1.74 20.64 4.50
C SER A 86 -1.90 21.53 5.73
N THR A 87 -1.49 22.80 5.64
CA THR A 87 -1.76 23.81 6.68
C THR A 87 -3.07 24.57 6.43
N ASN A 88 -3.89 24.13 5.47
CA ASN A 88 -5.13 24.81 5.16
C ASN A 88 -6.05 24.86 6.38
N GLY A 89 -6.49 26.06 6.74
CA GLY A 89 -7.31 26.29 7.92
C GLY A 89 -6.57 26.08 9.26
N MET A 90 -5.25 25.89 9.29
CA MET A 90 -4.46 25.73 10.53
C MET A 90 -4.79 26.84 11.55
N TYR A 91 -4.86 28.08 11.08
CA TYR A 91 -5.21 29.25 11.87
C TYR A 91 -6.70 29.64 11.81
N SER A 92 -7.60 28.77 11.31
CA SER A 92 -9.02 29.13 11.18
C SER A 92 -9.70 29.43 12.52
N HIS A 93 -9.14 28.93 13.62
CA HIS A 93 -9.59 29.21 14.98
C HIS A 93 -9.38 30.68 15.38
N LEU A 94 -8.48 31.40 14.69
CA LEU A 94 -8.22 32.83 14.90
C LEU A 94 -9.25 33.71 14.18
N ALA A 95 -10.05 33.15 13.27
CA ALA A 95 -11.02 33.90 12.48
C ALA A 95 -12.41 33.83 13.10
N THR A 96 -13.08 34.98 13.20
CA THR A 96 -14.51 35.07 13.55
C THR A 96 -15.33 35.13 12.26
N VAL A 97 -16.28 34.22 12.11
CA VAL A 97 -17.17 34.17 10.95
C VAL A 97 -18.46 34.94 11.24
N GLU A 98 -18.67 36.07 10.56
CA GLU A 98 -19.96 36.77 10.56
C GLU A 98 -20.85 36.21 9.44
N VAL A 99 -21.90 35.48 9.84
CA VAL A 99 -22.87 34.92 8.89
C VAL A 99 -24.00 35.93 8.68
N GLN A 100 -24.07 36.51 7.49
CA GLN A 100 -25.12 37.47 7.09
C GLN A 100 -26.48 36.79 6.76
N GLN A 101 -26.56 35.46 6.77
CA GLN A 101 -27.78 34.72 6.43
C GLN A 101 -28.66 34.39 7.66
N PRO A 102 -29.99 34.33 7.51
CA PRO A 102 -30.88 33.97 8.60
C PRO A 102 -30.59 32.55 9.10
N LYS A 103 -30.38 32.43 10.41
CA LYS A 103 -30.21 31.14 11.10
C LYS A 103 -31.47 30.29 10.90
N THR A 104 -31.40 29.31 10.01
CA THR A 104 -32.45 28.31 9.85
C THR A 104 -32.04 27.02 10.57
N TRP A 105 -33.01 26.19 10.97
CA TRP A 105 -32.73 24.94 11.69
C TRP A 105 -31.80 24.01 10.89
N LYS A 106 -31.79 24.09 9.55
CA LYS A 106 -30.88 23.36 8.66
C LYS A 106 -29.42 23.82 8.76
N THR A 107 -29.16 25.12 8.94
CA THR A 107 -27.78 25.65 9.07
C THR A 107 -27.17 25.38 10.43
N LEU A 108 -27.98 25.16 11.47
CA LEU A 108 -27.52 24.79 12.81
C LEU A 108 -27.11 23.31 12.93
N LEU A 109 -27.74 22.42 12.16
CA LEU A 109 -27.42 20.98 12.11
C LEU A 109 -26.12 20.67 11.34
N GLN A 110 -25.68 21.55 10.45
CA GLN A 110 -24.51 21.32 9.59
C GLN A 110 -23.15 21.55 10.27
N LYS A 111 -23.11 22.12 11.48
CA LYS A 111 -21.87 22.36 12.21
C LYS A 111 -21.34 21.08 12.88
N LYS A 112 -20.89 20.11 12.08
CA LYS A 112 -19.85 19.20 12.55
C LYS A 112 -18.51 19.95 12.43
N PRO A 113 -17.65 19.94 13.45
CA PRO A 113 -16.26 20.35 13.26
C PRO A 113 -15.70 19.54 12.09
N GLU A 114 -15.21 20.21 11.07
CA GLU A 114 -14.60 19.52 9.93
C GLU A 114 -13.32 18.85 10.42
N GLU A 115 -13.31 17.53 10.39
CA GLU A 115 -12.17 16.71 10.81
C GLU A 115 -11.05 16.90 9.79
N ARG A 116 -9.88 17.35 10.28
CA ARG A 116 -8.76 17.73 9.42
C ARG A 116 -7.87 16.52 9.20
N HIS A 117 -7.67 16.18 7.94
CA HIS A 117 -6.70 15.18 7.55
C HIS A 117 -5.45 15.86 6.98
N PRO A 118 -4.24 15.55 7.48
CA PRO A 118 -3.00 16.22 7.06
C PRO A 118 -2.68 16.06 5.57
N HIS A 119 -3.18 14.99 4.94
CA HIS A 119 -3.01 14.72 3.51
C HIS A 119 -4.22 15.13 2.64
N VAL A 120 -5.17 15.90 3.20
CA VAL A 120 -6.31 16.44 2.44
C VAL A 120 -6.25 17.96 2.39
N TYR A 121 -6.26 18.50 1.18
CA TYR A 121 -6.30 19.93 0.92
C TYR A 121 -7.66 20.31 0.32
N LYS A 122 -8.49 21.01 1.10
CA LYS A 122 -9.76 21.59 0.62
C LYS A 122 -9.45 22.77 -0.30
N ALA A 123 -9.68 22.60 -1.59
CA ALA A 123 -9.22 23.48 -2.65
C ALA A 123 -10.37 24.20 -3.36
N SER A 124 -10.04 25.30 -4.03
CA SER A 124 -10.92 25.86 -5.07
C SER A 124 -10.88 24.96 -6.31
N GLU A 125 -11.86 25.10 -7.20
CA GLU A 125 -11.89 24.36 -8.47
C GLU A 125 -10.61 24.58 -9.29
N GLN A 126 -10.08 25.81 -9.29
CA GLN A 126 -8.84 26.15 -9.98
C GLN A 126 -7.64 25.39 -9.43
N VAL A 127 -7.55 25.23 -8.11
CA VAL A 127 -6.45 24.48 -7.47
C VAL A 127 -6.56 22.98 -7.80
N VAL A 128 -7.78 22.44 -7.84
CA VAL A 128 -7.97 21.03 -8.27
C VAL A 128 -7.56 20.85 -9.74
N LEU A 129 -7.92 21.79 -10.61
CA LEU A 129 -7.48 21.79 -12.01
C LEU A 129 -5.96 21.96 -12.18
N GLU A 130 -5.31 22.75 -11.32
CA GLU A 130 -3.84 22.89 -11.25
C GLU A 130 -3.21 21.56 -10.85
N ALA A 131 -3.72 20.92 -9.78
CA ALA A 131 -3.23 19.62 -9.30
C ALA A 131 -3.40 18.48 -10.30
N GLU A 132 -4.42 18.54 -11.16
CA GLU A 132 -4.59 17.57 -12.24
C GLU A 132 -3.55 17.75 -13.36
N ARG A 133 -3.14 18.98 -13.64
CA ARG A 133 -2.18 19.31 -14.72
C ARG A 133 -0.73 19.18 -14.27
N ASP A 134 -0.43 19.61 -13.06
CA ASP A 134 0.90 19.56 -12.44
C ASP A 134 0.78 19.03 -11.00
N PRO A 135 0.69 17.70 -10.83
CA PRO A 135 0.52 17.09 -9.51
C PRO A 135 1.74 17.33 -8.61
N ILE A 136 2.96 17.30 -9.15
CA ILE A 136 4.19 17.49 -8.35
C ILE A 136 4.33 18.95 -7.90
N GLY A 137 4.11 19.91 -8.80
CA GLY A 137 4.12 21.33 -8.44
C GLY A 137 3.08 21.64 -7.37
N SER A 138 1.86 21.14 -7.55
CA SER A 138 0.77 21.31 -6.58
C SER A 138 1.07 20.64 -5.24
N LEU A 139 1.63 19.42 -5.25
CA LEU A 139 2.04 18.71 -4.03
C LEU A 139 3.04 19.56 -3.23
N THR A 140 4.11 20.04 -3.89
CA THR A 140 5.13 20.86 -3.23
C THR A 140 4.57 22.16 -2.65
N LYS A 141 3.65 22.80 -3.37
CA LYS A 141 3.06 24.09 -3.00
C LYS A 141 2.06 24.01 -1.86
N TYR A 142 1.13 23.05 -1.91
CA TYR A 142 -0.02 23.03 -1.00
C TYR A 142 0.16 22.12 0.22
N PHE A 143 1.11 21.18 0.17
CA PHE A 143 1.49 20.33 1.29
C PHE A 143 2.84 20.70 1.92
N HIS A 144 3.39 21.87 1.57
CA HIS A 144 4.62 22.42 2.16
C HIS A 144 5.80 21.44 2.09
N ILE A 145 6.00 20.85 0.91
CA ILE A 145 7.18 20.02 0.63
C ILE A 145 8.23 20.95 0.02
N GLU A 146 9.06 21.50 0.90
CA GLU A 146 10.04 22.52 0.57
C GLU A 146 11.23 21.96 -0.23
N ALA A 147 11.80 22.79 -1.09
CA ALA A 147 12.97 22.43 -1.88
C ALA A 147 14.26 22.68 -1.09
N ASP A 148 14.46 21.89 -0.03
CA ASP A 148 15.67 21.89 0.79
C ASP A 148 16.30 20.49 0.86
N LEU A 149 17.54 20.44 1.34
CA LEU A 149 18.32 19.20 1.39
C LEU A 149 17.71 18.13 2.30
N GLN A 150 17.09 18.54 3.42
CA GLN A 150 16.50 17.60 4.37
C GLN A 150 15.25 16.98 3.76
N THR A 151 14.36 17.80 3.20
CA THR A 151 13.17 17.30 2.50
C THR A 151 13.54 16.37 1.35
N LEU A 152 14.57 16.69 0.57
CA LEU A 152 15.06 15.81 -0.49
C LEU A 152 15.54 14.45 0.04
N LYS A 153 16.28 14.42 1.17
CA LYS A 153 16.69 13.16 1.81
C LYS A 153 15.49 12.34 2.26
N ASP A 154 14.47 12.99 2.81
CA ASP A 154 13.26 12.31 3.29
C ASP A 154 12.46 11.72 2.12
N VAL A 155 12.34 12.44 1.00
CA VAL A 155 11.72 11.92 -0.24
C VAL A 155 12.51 10.73 -0.78
N GLN A 156 13.84 10.79 -0.79
CA GLN A 156 14.68 9.69 -1.27
C GLN A 156 14.58 8.45 -0.40
N ARG A 157 14.58 8.62 0.93
CA ARG A 157 14.36 7.52 1.86
C ARG A 157 13.00 6.87 1.61
N LEU A 158 11.95 7.68 1.46
CA LEU A 158 10.61 7.16 1.17
C LEU A 158 10.56 6.44 -0.20
N SER A 159 11.21 6.99 -1.23
CA SER A 159 11.37 6.35 -2.55
C SER A 159 12.04 4.98 -2.42
N ASP A 160 13.12 4.88 -1.62
CA ASP A 160 13.79 3.62 -1.33
C ASP A 160 12.86 2.62 -0.65
N ASP A 161 12.16 3.04 0.41
CA ASP A 161 11.28 2.16 1.19
C ASP A 161 10.09 1.67 0.36
N ILE A 162 9.44 2.55 -0.42
CA ILE A 162 8.34 2.19 -1.32
C ILE A 162 8.82 1.25 -2.43
N ALA A 163 9.95 1.53 -3.07
CA ALA A 163 10.48 0.65 -4.13
C ALA A 163 10.85 -0.75 -3.59
N ARG A 164 11.37 -0.82 -2.34
CA ARG A 164 11.62 -2.08 -1.63
C ARG A 164 10.33 -2.84 -1.38
N LEU A 165 9.30 -2.17 -0.86
CA LEU A 165 8.00 -2.76 -0.59
C LEU A 165 7.32 -3.25 -1.86
N GLU A 166 7.31 -2.47 -2.94
CA GLU A 166 6.77 -2.86 -4.25
C GLU A 166 7.44 -4.14 -4.75
N THR A 167 8.78 -4.15 -4.79
CA THR A 167 9.55 -5.32 -5.23
C THR A 167 9.24 -6.54 -4.36
N ALA A 168 9.13 -6.37 -3.05
CA ALA A 168 8.87 -7.46 -2.12
C ALA A 168 7.44 -8.00 -2.26
N VAL A 169 6.43 -7.13 -2.35
CA VAL A 169 5.02 -7.50 -2.58
C VAL A 169 4.86 -8.24 -3.92
N ASP A 170 5.51 -7.77 -4.98
CA ASP A 170 5.46 -8.42 -6.29
C ASP A 170 6.15 -9.78 -6.29
N ASN A 171 7.23 -9.95 -5.53
CA ASN A 171 7.88 -11.25 -5.34
C ASN A 171 6.97 -12.23 -4.57
N VAL A 172 6.31 -11.75 -3.50
CA VAL A 172 5.36 -12.53 -2.72
C VAL A 172 4.21 -13.01 -3.59
N ARG A 173 3.57 -12.11 -4.35
CA ARG A 173 2.45 -12.46 -5.25
C ARG A 173 2.84 -13.50 -6.29
N ARG A 174 3.99 -13.32 -6.96
CA ARG A 174 4.50 -14.32 -7.92
C ARG A 174 4.71 -15.69 -7.27
N ARG A 175 5.12 -15.72 -5.99
CA ARG A 175 5.29 -16.97 -5.25
C ARG A 175 3.98 -17.66 -4.92
N GLU A 176 2.96 -16.89 -4.57
CA GLU A 176 1.61 -17.42 -4.38
C GLU A 176 1.08 -18.05 -5.66
N ASP A 177 1.23 -17.35 -6.78
CA ASP A 177 0.84 -17.84 -8.10
C ASP A 177 1.59 -19.13 -8.48
N ASP A 178 2.90 -19.19 -8.27
CA ASP A 178 3.71 -20.39 -8.51
C ASP A 178 3.25 -21.57 -7.62
N MET A 179 2.95 -21.33 -6.35
CA MET A 179 2.46 -22.35 -5.43
C MET A 179 1.07 -22.86 -5.85
N ILE A 180 0.16 -21.95 -6.20
CA ILE A 180 -1.17 -22.30 -6.68
C ILE A 180 -1.06 -23.09 -7.99
N ALA A 181 -0.23 -22.66 -8.93
CA ALA A 181 -0.03 -23.33 -10.21
C ALA A 181 0.58 -24.74 -10.06
N HIS A 182 1.55 -24.89 -9.15
CA HIS A 182 2.21 -26.19 -8.93
C HIS A 182 1.32 -27.19 -8.17
N ILE A 183 0.54 -26.71 -7.19
CA ILE A 183 -0.35 -27.55 -6.38
C ILE A 183 -1.65 -27.84 -7.15
N ASN A 184 -2.10 -26.91 -7.99
CA ASN A 184 -3.36 -26.96 -8.72
C ASN A 184 -4.57 -27.37 -7.85
N PRO A 185 -4.85 -26.63 -6.75
CA PRO A 185 -5.91 -26.99 -5.82
C PRO A 185 -7.30 -26.87 -6.47
N PRO A 186 -8.27 -27.71 -6.08
CA PRO A 186 -9.65 -27.56 -6.52
C PRO A 186 -10.21 -26.18 -6.16
N GLN A 187 -10.96 -25.54 -7.08
CA GLN A 187 -11.45 -24.16 -6.89
C GLN A 187 -12.25 -23.92 -5.59
N PHE A 188 -12.95 -24.94 -5.08
CA PHE A 188 -13.70 -24.78 -3.82
C PHE A 188 -12.77 -24.63 -2.60
N ILE A 189 -11.55 -25.18 -2.67
CA ILE A 189 -10.53 -25.00 -1.64
C ILE A 189 -10.04 -23.54 -1.64
N THR A 190 -9.70 -22.99 -2.80
CA THR A 190 -9.18 -21.61 -2.90
C THR A 190 -10.25 -20.53 -2.71
N LYS A 191 -11.53 -20.82 -2.99
CA LYS A 191 -12.63 -19.84 -2.83
C LYS A 191 -13.27 -19.85 -1.44
N ILE A 192 -13.39 -21.02 -0.80
CA ILE A 192 -14.14 -21.17 0.46
C ILE A 192 -13.20 -21.45 1.64
N TYR A 193 -12.08 -22.13 1.40
CA TYR A 193 -11.15 -22.59 2.44
C TYR A 193 -9.71 -22.07 2.21
N ALA A 194 -9.58 -20.84 1.69
CA ALA A 194 -8.29 -20.25 1.32
C ALA A 194 -7.33 -20.17 2.52
N ASP A 195 -7.82 -19.65 3.65
CA ASP A 195 -7.01 -19.50 4.87
C ASP A 195 -6.54 -20.86 5.39
N GLU A 196 -7.42 -21.87 5.41
CA GLU A 196 -7.03 -23.23 5.80
C GLU A 196 -6.01 -23.84 4.85
N PHE A 197 -6.15 -23.61 3.53
CA PHE A 197 -5.20 -24.08 2.53
C PHE A 197 -3.80 -23.53 2.78
N TRP A 198 -3.66 -22.21 2.94
CA TRP A 198 -2.38 -21.57 3.23
C TRP A 198 -1.79 -22.01 4.58
N ASN A 199 -2.63 -22.11 5.61
CA ASN A 199 -2.22 -22.63 6.91
C ASN A 199 -1.70 -24.07 6.81
N LYS A 200 -2.34 -24.93 6.01
CA LYS A 200 -1.86 -26.30 5.79
C LYS A 200 -0.54 -26.34 5.03
N LEU A 201 -0.23 -25.35 4.19
CA LEU A 201 1.06 -25.22 3.53
C LEU A 201 2.15 -24.59 4.42
N ASN A 202 1.81 -24.21 5.65
CA ASN A 202 2.67 -23.42 6.56
C ASN A 202 3.08 -22.07 5.93
N VAL A 203 2.20 -21.46 5.14
CA VAL A 203 2.39 -20.14 4.53
C VAL A 203 1.61 -19.11 5.35
N CYS A 204 2.30 -18.10 5.85
CA CYS A 204 1.69 -16.97 6.54
C CYS A 204 1.08 -16.01 5.52
N HIS A 205 -0.05 -16.39 4.91
CA HIS A 205 -0.72 -15.58 3.89
C HIS A 205 -1.23 -14.25 4.48
N VAL A 206 -0.39 -13.22 4.36
CA VAL A 206 -0.71 -11.84 4.70
C VAL A 206 -1.07 -11.14 3.40
N GLY A 207 -2.24 -10.50 3.35
CA GLY A 207 -2.64 -9.67 2.21
C GLY A 207 -1.76 -8.42 2.13
N LEU A 208 -0.52 -8.58 1.66
CA LEU A 208 0.45 -7.51 1.63
C LEU A 208 0.08 -6.52 0.52
N THR A 209 -0.12 -5.28 0.94
CA THR A 209 -0.30 -4.13 0.05
C THR A 209 0.73 -3.08 0.42
N VAL A 210 1.29 -2.41 -0.58
CA VAL A 210 2.20 -1.29 -0.33
C VAL A 210 1.39 -0.13 0.28
N PRO A 211 1.74 0.40 1.45
CA PRO A 211 1.07 1.53 2.09
C PRO A 211 1.50 2.85 1.45
N TYR A 212 1.04 3.11 0.22
CA TYR A 212 1.33 4.39 -0.40
C TYR A 212 0.71 5.55 0.41
N PRO A 213 1.48 6.61 0.71
CA PRO A 213 0.91 7.87 1.14
C PRO A 213 0.02 8.46 0.05
N ILE A 214 -1.17 8.90 0.42
CA ILE A 214 -2.17 9.41 -0.52
C ILE A 214 -2.52 10.85 -0.16
N TYR A 215 -2.22 11.77 -1.07
CA TYR A 215 -2.50 13.19 -0.94
C TYR A 215 -3.68 13.56 -1.82
N ARG A 216 -4.65 14.31 -1.28
CA ARG A 216 -5.92 14.57 -1.96
C ARG A 216 -6.27 16.04 -1.96
N PHE A 217 -6.53 16.58 -3.16
CA PHE A 217 -7.14 17.89 -3.37
C PHE A 217 -8.63 17.69 -3.55
N GLU A 218 -9.45 18.38 -2.75
CA GLU A 218 -10.91 18.24 -2.79
C GLU A 218 -11.60 19.58 -3.01
N TYR A 219 -12.51 19.63 -3.98
CA TYR A 219 -13.40 20.75 -4.23
C TYR A 219 -14.86 20.29 -4.12
N THR A 220 -15.66 21.09 -3.42
CA THR A 220 -17.11 20.99 -3.41
C THR A 220 -17.67 22.32 -3.89
N SER A 221 -18.58 22.27 -4.87
CA SER A 221 -19.17 23.49 -5.40
C SER A 221 -19.99 24.23 -4.34
N PRO A 222 -20.17 25.57 -4.46
CA PRO A 222 -20.91 26.36 -3.47
C PRO A 222 -22.33 25.86 -3.18
N GLY A 223 -22.94 25.12 -4.12
CA GLY A 223 -24.26 24.50 -3.97
C GLY A 223 -24.23 23.02 -3.54
N GLY A 224 -23.06 22.44 -3.30
CA GLY A 224 -22.88 21.02 -2.94
C GLY A 224 -23.27 20.03 -4.04
N LYS A 225 -23.45 20.50 -5.28
CA LYS A 225 -23.95 19.69 -6.41
C LYS A 225 -22.84 18.93 -7.12
N GLU A 226 -21.62 19.45 -7.07
CA GLU A 226 -20.47 18.90 -7.75
C GLU A 226 -19.34 18.74 -6.75
N ASN A 227 -18.75 17.55 -6.75
CA ASN A 227 -17.58 17.22 -5.97
C ASN A 227 -16.51 16.75 -6.94
N ARG A 228 -15.33 17.35 -6.88
CA ARG A 228 -14.16 16.94 -7.65
C ARG A 228 -13.03 16.66 -6.68
N ALA A 229 -12.30 15.58 -6.90
CA ALA A 229 -11.09 15.32 -6.16
C ALA A 229 -9.98 14.82 -7.08
N VAL A 230 -8.77 15.30 -6.83
CA VAL A 230 -7.54 14.82 -7.45
C VAL A 230 -6.71 14.18 -6.37
N THR A 231 -6.18 13.00 -6.65
CA THR A 231 -5.41 12.20 -5.71
C THR A 231 -4.03 11.97 -6.28
N VAL A 232 -3.00 12.25 -5.47
CA VAL A 232 -1.60 12.00 -5.78
C VAL A 232 -1.13 10.90 -4.82
N THR A 233 -0.89 9.71 -5.37
CA THR A 233 -0.36 8.56 -4.64
C THR A 233 1.16 8.62 -4.71
N LEU A 234 1.86 8.56 -3.58
CA LEU A 234 3.31 8.56 -3.54
C LEU A 234 3.88 7.16 -3.82
N ASP A 235 3.69 6.70 -5.05
CA ASP A 235 4.33 5.51 -5.61
C ASP A 235 5.74 5.84 -6.14
N THR A 236 6.47 4.81 -6.60
CA THR A 236 7.85 4.99 -7.10
C THR A 236 7.95 6.06 -8.20
N PRO A 237 7.11 6.06 -9.27
CA PRO A 237 7.15 7.12 -10.28
C PRO A 237 6.92 8.53 -9.73
N THR A 238 5.98 8.69 -8.81
CA THR A 238 5.65 9.99 -8.22
C THR A 238 6.80 10.49 -7.33
N LEU A 239 7.39 9.61 -6.52
CA LEU A 239 8.52 9.94 -5.65
C LEU A 239 9.80 10.25 -6.42
N ASP A 240 10.03 9.57 -7.55
CA ASP A 240 11.13 9.86 -8.46
C ASP A 240 10.95 11.26 -9.09
N ALA A 241 9.76 11.56 -9.60
CA ALA A 241 9.45 12.88 -10.19
C ALA A 241 9.51 14.01 -9.15
N LEU A 242 9.08 13.75 -7.91
CA LEU A 242 9.21 14.67 -6.79
C LEU A 242 10.68 14.92 -6.46
N SER A 243 11.48 13.85 -6.34
CA SER A 243 12.93 13.95 -6.08
C SER A 243 13.64 14.80 -7.13
N GLU A 244 13.38 14.53 -8.42
CA GLU A 244 13.96 15.30 -9.53
C GLU A 244 13.53 16.78 -9.49
N THR A 245 12.26 17.05 -9.16
CA THR A 245 11.73 18.41 -9.08
C THR A 245 12.37 19.20 -7.93
N LEU A 246 12.49 18.59 -6.75
CA LEU A 246 13.17 19.21 -5.61
C LEU A 246 14.66 19.44 -5.92
N GLU A 247 15.33 18.48 -6.53
CA GLU A 247 16.73 18.60 -6.94
C GLU A 247 16.94 19.80 -7.88
N ARG A 248 16.11 19.90 -8.92
CA ARG A 248 16.18 21.00 -9.89
C ARG A 248 15.99 22.36 -9.20
N LYS A 249 15.03 22.46 -8.26
CA LYS A 249 14.79 23.68 -7.48
C LYS A 249 15.99 24.02 -6.57
N ILE A 250 16.56 23.04 -5.88
CA ILE A 250 17.74 23.21 -5.00
C ILE A 250 18.96 23.65 -5.81
N ARG A 251 19.24 22.99 -6.93
CA ARG A 251 20.37 23.31 -7.82
C ARG A 251 20.28 24.73 -8.36
N TRP A 252 19.07 25.18 -8.69
CA TRP A 252 18.84 26.54 -9.15
C TRP A 252 19.02 27.58 -8.03
N ALA A 253 18.63 27.24 -6.80
CA ALA A 253 18.79 28.11 -5.64
C ALA A 253 20.23 28.17 -5.10
N TRP A 254 21.01 27.08 -5.19
CA TRP A 254 22.40 26.99 -4.72
C TRP A 254 23.33 26.30 -5.73
N PRO A 255 23.76 27.01 -6.80
CA PRO A 255 24.61 26.43 -7.85
C PRO A 255 26.01 26.02 -7.36
N GLU A 256 26.54 26.69 -6.34
CA GLU A 256 27.91 26.48 -5.82
C GLU A 256 28.00 25.33 -4.78
N GLY A 257 26.87 24.75 -4.37
CA GLY A 257 26.76 23.79 -3.26
C GLY A 257 27.22 22.35 -3.53
N GLY A 258 27.82 22.10 -4.69
CA GLY A 258 28.45 20.82 -5.05
C GLY A 258 27.47 19.75 -5.52
N GLU A 259 27.89 19.01 -6.54
CA GLU A 259 27.26 17.78 -7.05
C GLU A 259 26.99 16.79 -5.92
N ARG A 260 25.78 16.84 -5.36
CA ARG A 260 25.23 15.69 -4.66
C ARG A 260 24.46 14.89 -5.71
N THR A 261 25.16 13.98 -6.38
CA THR A 261 24.49 12.95 -7.18
C THR A 261 23.43 12.32 -6.30
N LEU A 262 22.19 12.23 -6.75
CA LEU A 262 21.10 11.61 -5.99
C LEU A 262 21.09 10.10 -6.24
N MET A 263 20.62 9.33 -5.25
CA MET A 263 20.35 7.91 -5.46
C MET A 263 19.00 7.71 -6.15
N THR A 264 18.92 8.13 -7.42
CA THR A 264 17.70 7.99 -8.24
C THR A 264 17.43 6.52 -8.58
N ALA A 265 16.19 6.17 -8.93
CA ALA A 265 15.88 4.82 -9.42
C ALA A 265 16.76 4.41 -10.61
N GLN A 266 17.05 5.34 -11.53
CA GLN A 266 17.97 5.11 -12.65
C GLN A 266 19.39 4.83 -12.15
N LEU A 267 19.89 5.55 -11.14
CA LEU A 267 21.19 5.26 -10.56
C LEU A 267 21.19 3.88 -9.90
N ARG A 268 20.18 3.56 -9.09
CA ARG A 268 20.04 2.23 -8.46
C ARG A 268 20.08 1.12 -9.52
N GLN A 269 19.37 1.31 -10.63
CA GLN A 269 19.36 0.36 -11.74
C GLN A 269 20.73 0.20 -12.39
N ARG A 270 21.45 1.30 -12.67
CA ARG A 270 22.84 1.26 -13.18
C ARG A 270 23.79 0.52 -12.23
N ILE A 271 23.63 0.70 -10.92
CA ILE A 271 24.45 0.00 -9.92
C ILE A 271 24.13 -1.50 -9.91
N LYS A 272 22.85 -1.89 -9.98
CA LYS A 272 22.46 -3.31 -10.11
C LYS A 272 23.04 -3.95 -11.37
N GLU A 273 23.02 -3.24 -12.49
CA GLU A 273 23.61 -3.68 -13.77
C GLU A 273 25.13 -3.83 -13.67
N ARG A 274 25.84 -2.82 -13.13
CA ARG A 274 27.28 -2.87 -12.86
C ARG A 274 27.66 -4.09 -12.02
N ASP A 275 26.85 -4.39 -11.02
CA ASP A 275 27.06 -5.49 -10.08
C ASP A 275 26.51 -6.83 -10.61
N ASN A 276 26.12 -6.90 -11.89
CA ASN A 276 25.55 -8.07 -12.56
C ASN A 276 24.38 -8.70 -11.78
N TYR A 277 23.54 -7.87 -11.17
CA TYR A 277 22.43 -8.27 -10.32
C TYR A 277 22.85 -9.35 -9.29
N THR A 278 24.01 -9.13 -8.67
CA THR A 278 24.63 -10.04 -7.71
C THR A 278 24.97 -9.27 -6.43
N CYS A 279 24.70 -9.90 -5.29
CA CYS A 279 25.04 -9.39 -3.96
C CYS A 279 26.57 -9.28 -3.80
N GLN A 280 27.04 -8.07 -3.52
CA GLN A 280 28.44 -7.72 -3.34
C GLN A 280 28.94 -7.91 -1.91
N ASN A 281 28.08 -8.36 -0.98
CA ASN A 281 28.50 -8.64 0.39
C ASN A 281 29.52 -9.80 0.39
N PRO A 282 30.70 -9.64 1.03
CA PRO A 282 31.71 -10.69 1.11
C PRO A 282 31.10 -12.00 1.66
N GLY A 283 31.30 -13.10 0.93
CA GLY A 283 30.80 -14.43 1.31
C GLY A 283 29.36 -14.76 0.93
N CYS A 284 28.58 -13.83 0.34
CA CYS A 284 27.23 -14.11 -0.14
C CYS A 284 27.20 -14.49 -1.62
N GLY A 285 27.40 -13.54 -2.53
CA GLY A 285 27.39 -13.79 -3.98
C GLY A 285 26.06 -14.32 -4.55
N ASN A 286 24.94 -14.21 -3.82
CA ASN A 286 23.62 -14.54 -4.36
C ASN A 286 23.24 -13.58 -5.48
N SER A 287 22.61 -14.09 -6.52
CA SER A 287 22.19 -13.30 -7.68
C SER A 287 20.77 -13.69 -8.10
N ILE A 288 20.12 -12.79 -8.85
CA ILE A 288 18.80 -13.09 -9.43
C ILE A 288 18.84 -14.28 -10.41
N MET A 289 20.03 -14.63 -10.93
CA MET A 289 20.23 -15.78 -11.80
C MET A 289 20.18 -17.11 -11.02
N ARG A 290 20.61 -17.10 -9.75
CA ARG A 290 20.55 -18.27 -8.85
C ARG A 290 19.21 -18.35 -8.14
N GLU A 291 18.71 -17.22 -7.65
CA GLU A 291 17.46 -17.09 -6.90
C GLU A 291 16.60 -16.03 -7.59
N ARG A 292 15.68 -16.45 -8.47
CA ARG A 292 14.88 -15.54 -9.33
C ARG A 292 14.03 -14.50 -8.58
N ILE A 293 13.81 -14.72 -7.29
CA ILE A 293 13.01 -13.85 -6.42
C ILE A 293 13.87 -13.09 -5.41
N LEU A 294 15.19 -13.11 -5.57
CA LEU A 294 16.11 -12.38 -4.71
C LEU A 294 15.84 -10.87 -4.82
N ILE A 295 15.46 -10.27 -3.70
CA ILE A 295 15.40 -8.82 -3.58
C ILE A 295 16.83 -8.29 -3.47
N LEU A 296 17.18 -7.40 -4.40
CA LEU A 296 18.46 -6.70 -4.43
C LEU A 296 18.24 -5.21 -4.20
N GLU A 297 19.09 -4.66 -3.36
CA GLU A 297 19.02 -3.30 -2.87
C GLU A 297 20.36 -2.62 -3.07
N VAL A 298 20.31 -1.36 -3.46
CA VAL A 298 21.50 -0.52 -3.57
C VAL A 298 21.67 0.22 -2.26
N VAL A 299 22.86 0.08 -1.67
CA VAL A 299 23.20 0.68 -0.39
C VAL A 299 24.54 1.37 -0.48
N HIS A 300 24.76 2.34 0.40
CA HIS A 300 26.06 3.00 0.54
C HIS A 300 27.08 2.09 1.21
N LYS A 301 28.36 2.12 0.81
CA LYS A 301 29.46 1.47 1.52
C LYS A 301 29.76 2.24 2.80
N VAL A 302 29.94 3.56 2.69
CA VAL A 302 30.06 4.52 3.80
C VAL A 302 28.73 5.27 3.95
N LEU A 303 28.18 5.32 5.17
CA LEU A 303 26.89 5.96 5.43
C LEU A 303 26.93 7.46 5.10
N LEU A 304 25.80 8.02 4.69
CA LEU A 304 25.67 9.48 4.47
C LEU A 304 25.97 10.27 5.75
N SER A 305 25.63 9.72 6.93
CA SER A 305 25.94 10.32 8.25
C SER A 305 27.44 10.34 8.56
N GLU A 306 28.21 9.46 7.93
CA GLU A 306 29.66 9.31 8.13
C GLU A 306 30.47 9.97 7.00
N GLY A 307 29.83 10.77 6.16
CA GLY A 307 30.48 11.48 5.05
C GLY A 307 30.46 10.75 3.70
N GLY A 308 29.70 9.66 3.58
CA GLY A 308 29.44 9.01 2.29
C GLY A 308 28.66 9.88 1.31
N ASN A 309 28.75 9.54 0.02
CA ASN A 309 28.03 10.21 -1.09
C ASN A 309 27.22 9.19 -1.91
N ASN A 310 26.40 9.65 -2.87
CA ASN A 310 25.71 8.74 -3.80
C ASN A 310 26.49 8.54 -5.12
N GLU A 311 27.81 8.70 -5.13
CA GLU A 311 28.60 8.35 -6.31
C GLU A 311 28.60 6.83 -6.48
N PRO A 312 28.64 6.31 -7.73
CA PRO A 312 28.67 4.88 -7.98
C PRO A 312 29.70 4.13 -7.14
N ASP A 313 30.88 4.72 -6.91
CA ASP A 313 31.97 4.08 -6.16
C ASP A 313 31.63 3.83 -4.69
N ASN A 314 30.80 4.69 -4.08
CA ASN A 314 30.28 4.49 -2.73
C ASN A 314 28.99 3.65 -2.69
N LEU A 315 28.44 3.21 -3.83
CA LEU A 315 27.24 2.39 -3.88
C LEU A 315 27.59 0.93 -4.18
N GLN A 316 26.79 0.00 -3.64
CA GLN A 316 26.90 -1.43 -3.92
C GLN A 316 25.54 -2.12 -3.84
N THR A 317 25.38 -3.19 -4.60
CA THR A 317 24.18 -4.04 -4.59
C THR A 317 24.31 -5.13 -3.54
N LEU A 318 23.38 -5.20 -2.59
CA LEU A 318 23.28 -6.27 -1.59
C LEU A 318 21.94 -6.99 -1.70
N CYS A 319 21.87 -8.26 -1.29
CA CYS A 319 20.58 -8.92 -1.13
C CYS A 319 19.91 -8.50 0.18
N TRP A 320 18.58 -8.60 0.23
CA TRP A 320 17.79 -8.23 1.41
C TRP A 320 18.26 -8.90 2.71
N ARG A 321 18.76 -10.15 2.64
CA ARG A 321 19.34 -10.85 3.82
C ARG A 321 20.60 -10.14 4.34
N CYS A 322 21.48 -9.73 3.43
CA CYS A 322 22.70 -8.99 3.79
C CYS A 322 22.40 -7.56 4.24
N VAL A 323 21.42 -6.89 3.64
CA VAL A 323 20.98 -5.56 4.10
C VAL A 323 20.39 -5.66 5.51
N ARG A 324 19.46 -6.59 5.74
CA ARG A 324 18.87 -6.84 7.06
C ARG A 324 19.94 -7.13 8.10
N GLY A 325 20.88 -8.01 7.76
CA GLY A 325 22.04 -8.30 8.61
C GLY A 325 22.81 -7.03 8.96
N ARG A 326 23.21 -6.24 7.95
CA ARG A 326 23.93 -4.97 8.14
C ARG A 326 23.20 -3.99 9.05
N ASN A 327 21.89 -3.80 8.87
CA ASN A 327 21.10 -2.86 9.67
C ASN A 327 21.10 -3.23 11.14
N LEU A 328 21.10 -4.54 11.47
CA LEU A 328 21.20 -5.01 12.85
C LEU A 328 22.57 -4.73 13.50
N TRP A 329 23.65 -4.61 12.71
CA TRP A 329 24.97 -4.23 13.24
C TRP A 329 25.13 -2.72 13.45
N LEU A 330 24.30 -1.91 12.77
CA LEU A 330 24.37 -0.45 12.79
C LEU A 330 23.39 0.19 13.79
N ALA A 331 22.42 -0.57 14.29
CA ALA A 331 21.42 -0.16 15.29
C ALA A 331 21.95 -0.39 16.72
#